data_AF-A0A2Z5KBC0-F1
#
_entry.id   AF-A0A2Z5KBC0-F1
#
_cell.length_a   1.000
_cell.length_b   1.000
_cell.length_c   1.000
_cell.angle_alpha   90.00
_cell.angle_beta   90.00
_cell.angle_gamma   90.00
#
_symmetry.space_group_name_H-M   'P 1'
#
loop_
_entity.id
_entity.type
_entity.pdbx_description
1 polymer ?
#
loop_
_entity_poly.entity_id
_entity_poly.type
_entity_poly.pdbx_seq_one_letter_code
_entity_poly.pdbx_strand_id
1 'polypeptide(L)'
;MGPRCRLTGGSWWSYYDQTTVTSTSGLDIDHMVPLAEAWDSGASAWTARRREAYANDQGQETSLVAVTSSSNRSKADRDPAQWMPPATDVHCRYTAEWIATKLRWNLTADATEHASLNDLAASCPDQTVTYTPAT
;
A
#
# COMPACT_ATOMS: atom_id res chain seq x y z
N MET A 1 26.81 -8.19 6.50
CA MET A 1 25.89 -7.92 7.63
C MET A 1 25.94 -9.14 8.56
N GLY A 2 26.35 -8.97 9.81
CA GLY A 2 26.47 -10.09 10.78
C GLY A 2 25.15 -10.39 11.50
N PRO A 3 25.04 -11.54 12.20
CA PRO A 3 23.80 -12.06 12.80
C PRO A 3 23.18 -11.21 13.94
N ARG A 4 23.73 -10.03 14.24
CA ARG A 4 23.26 -9.10 15.28
C ARG A 4 23.20 -7.65 14.80
N CYS A 5 22.99 -7.43 13.50
CA CYS A 5 22.75 -6.09 12.98
C CYS A 5 21.35 -5.64 13.42
N ARG A 6 21.29 -4.62 14.27
CA ARG A 6 20.04 -3.98 14.70
C ARG A 6 20.18 -2.48 14.48
N LEU A 7 19.11 -1.87 13.98
CA LEU A 7 18.99 -0.42 13.96
C LEU A 7 18.95 0.10 15.41
N THR A 8 19.90 0.96 15.79
CA THR A 8 19.99 1.55 17.13
C THR A 8 19.33 2.92 17.23
N GLY A 9 18.86 3.47 16.11
CA GLY A 9 18.18 4.75 16.03
C GLY A 9 17.76 5.06 14.60
N GLY A 10 17.00 6.13 14.44
CA GLY A 10 16.49 6.61 13.15
C GLY A 10 15.31 7.56 13.37
N SER A 11 14.87 8.18 12.29
CA SER A 11 13.67 9.00 12.26
C SER A 11 12.94 8.66 10.97
N TRP A 12 11.68 8.26 11.08
CA TRP A 12 10.87 7.83 9.95
C TRP A 12 9.57 8.59 9.94
N TRP A 13 9.27 9.19 8.80
CA TRP A 13 8.03 9.91 8.55
C TRP A 13 7.00 8.99 7.90
N SER A 14 5.83 8.88 8.50
CA SER A 14 4.68 8.17 7.96
C SER A 14 3.74 9.18 7.31
N TYR A 15 3.52 9.06 6.00
CA TYR A 15 2.63 9.97 5.29
C TYR A 15 1.15 9.65 5.50
N TYR A 16 0.80 8.44 5.97
CA TYR A 16 -0.59 8.07 6.23
C TYR A 16 -1.24 8.92 7.31
N ASP A 17 -0.48 9.29 8.33
CA ASP A 17 -0.93 9.99 9.54
C ASP A 17 -0.06 11.19 9.90
N GLN A 18 0.85 11.58 9.00
CA GLN A 18 1.78 12.69 9.18
C GLN A 18 2.49 12.66 10.54
N THR A 19 3.00 11.48 10.90
CA THR A 19 3.66 11.26 12.18
C THR A 19 5.10 10.79 11.99
N THR A 20 6.02 11.39 12.76
CA THR A 20 7.41 10.93 12.86
C THR A 20 7.55 9.94 14.02
N VAL A 21 8.16 8.80 13.76
CA VAL A 21 8.57 7.84 14.79
C VAL A 21 10.09 7.68 14.81
N THR A 22 10.66 7.45 15.98
CA THR A 22 12.10 7.22 16.18
C THR A 22 12.42 5.85 16.75
N SER A 23 11.41 5.13 17.25
CA SER A 23 11.54 3.72 17.61
C SER A 23 11.32 2.86 16.38
N THR A 24 12.18 1.85 16.20
CA THR A 24 12.03 0.85 15.14
C THR A 24 10.74 0.03 15.25
N SER A 25 10.13 -0.06 16.44
CA SER A 25 8.85 -0.75 16.66
C SER A 25 7.63 0.14 16.37
N GLY A 26 7.84 1.43 16.16
CA GLY A 26 6.78 2.39 15.81
C GLY A 26 6.48 2.42 14.32
N LEU A 27 7.24 1.68 13.51
CA LEU A 27 7.19 1.64 12.06
C LEU A 27 6.92 0.21 11.60
N ASP A 28 6.05 0.05 10.61
CA ASP A 28 5.91 -1.19 9.85
C ASP A 28 6.13 -0.90 8.35
N ILE A 29 6.51 -1.93 7.59
CA ILE A 29 6.42 -1.88 6.12
C ILE A 29 5.04 -2.43 5.74
N ASP A 30 4.23 -1.61 5.11
CA ASP A 30 2.90 -1.94 4.62
C ASP A 30 2.95 -2.26 3.11
N HIS A 31 2.14 -3.22 2.69
CA HIS A 31 1.85 -3.45 1.27
C HIS A 31 0.74 -2.51 0.85
N MET A 32 0.98 -1.69 -0.18
CA MET A 32 0.00 -0.70 -0.66
C MET A 32 -1.39 -1.31 -0.83
N VAL A 33 -1.46 -2.43 -1.55
CA VAL A 33 -2.61 -3.35 -1.50
C VAL A 33 -2.23 -4.54 -0.58
N PRO A 34 -2.93 -4.76 0.56
CA PRO A 34 -2.60 -5.84 1.51
C PRO A 34 -2.55 -7.23 0.87
N LEU A 35 -1.75 -8.15 1.43
CA LEU A 35 -1.62 -9.51 0.88
C LEU A 35 -2.95 -10.29 0.85
N ALA A 36 -3.80 -10.13 1.86
CA ALA A 36 -5.12 -10.77 1.90
C ALA A 36 -6.07 -10.13 0.86
N GLU A 37 -6.09 -8.81 0.76
CA GLU A 37 -6.85 -8.11 -0.27
C GLU A 37 -6.41 -8.50 -1.70
N ALA A 38 -5.11 -8.61 -1.94
CA ALA A 38 -4.58 -9.08 -3.22
C ALA A 38 -5.05 -10.52 -3.54
N TRP A 39 -5.14 -11.39 -2.51
CA TRP A 39 -5.63 -12.75 -2.65
C TRP A 39 -7.07 -12.80 -3.16
N ASP A 40 -7.94 -12.01 -2.54
CA ASP A 40 -9.36 -11.89 -2.90
C ASP A 40 -9.52 -11.21 -4.26
N SER A 41 -8.59 -10.32 -4.62
CA SER A 41 -8.48 -9.66 -5.93
C SER A 41 -7.86 -10.51 -7.05
N GLY A 42 -7.75 -11.83 -6.87
CA GLY A 42 -7.33 -12.78 -7.90
C GLY A 42 -5.91 -13.34 -7.75
N ALA A 43 -5.11 -12.87 -6.78
CA ALA A 43 -3.80 -13.47 -6.51
C ALA A 43 -3.89 -14.90 -5.95
N SER A 44 -5.07 -15.33 -5.48
CA SER A 44 -5.37 -16.71 -5.13
C SER A 44 -5.06 -17.71 -6.26
N ALA A 45 -5.27 -17.30 -7.52
CA ALA A 45 -5.00 -18.12 -8.70
C ALA A 45 -3.53 -18.09 -9.16
N TRP A 46 -2.70 -17.25 -8.55
CA TRP A 46 -1.29 -17.13 -8.94
C TRP A 46 -0.44 -18.29 -8.44
N THR A 47 0.67 -18.53 -9.14
CA THR A 47 1.72 -19.41 -8.64
C THR A 47 2.35 -18.84 -7.36
N ALA A 48 2.90 -19.71 -6.52
CA ALA A 48 3.62 -19.29 -5.32
C ALA A 48 4.73 -18.27 -5.63
N ARG A 49 5.49 -18.50 -6.72
CA ARG A 49 6.53 -17.58 -7.18
C ARG A 49 6.01 -16.18 -7.52
N ARG A 50 4.83 -16.09 -8.15
CA ARG A 50 4.24 -14.78 -8.48
C ARG A 50 3.73 -14.05 -7.24
N ARG A 51 3.17 -14.77 -6.25
CA ARG A 51 2.81 -14.19 -4.94
C ARG A 51 4.03 -13.71 -4.16
N GLU A 52 5.13 -14.47 -4.20
CA GLU A 52 6.40 -14.04 -3.59
C GLU A 52 6.95 -12.79 -4.27
N ALA A 53 6.88 -12.70 -5.60
CA ALA A 53 7.28 -11.51 -6.34
C ALA A 53 6.43 -10.28 -5.96
N TYR A 54 5.11 -10.46 -5.78
CA TYR A 54 4.22 -9.41 -5.27
C TYR A 54 4.60 -8.95 -3.86
N ALA A 55 4.81 -9.90 -2.95
CA ALA A 55 5.13 -9.62 -1.55
C ALA A 55 6.46 -8.88 -1.38
N ASN A 56 7.37 -8.98 -2.35
CA ASN A 56 8.70 -8.38 -2.35
C ASN A 56 8.90 -7.36 -3.48
N ASP A 57 7.81 -6.79 -4.01
CA ASP A 57 7.89 -5.90 -5.17
C ASP A 57 8.68 -4.63 -4.85
N GLN A 58 9.82 -4.50 -5.52
CA GLN A 58 10.68 -3.31 -5.49
C GLN A 58 10.69 -2.58 -6.84
N GLY A 59 9.91 -3.04 -7.82
CA GLY A 59 9.86 -2.44 -9.15
C GLY A 59 8.93 -1.23 -9.24
N GLN A 60 8.23 -0.90 -8.17
CA GLN A 60 7.48 0.34 -8.01
C GLN A 60 7.68 0.85 -6.57
N GLU A 61 8.09 2.12 -6.45
CA GLU A 61 8.48 2.73 -5.15
C GLU A 61 7.36 2.69 -4.10
N THR A 62 6.12 2.61 -4.56
CA THR A 62 4.92 2.68 -3.73
C THR A 62 4.37 1.30 -3.41
N SER A 63 4.98 0.20 -3.85
CA SER A 63 4.48 -1.16 -3.55
C SER A 63 4.64 -1.53 -2.07
N LEU A 64 5.72 -1.06 -1.44
CA LEU A 64 6.05 -1.27 -0.03
C LEU A 64 6.33 0.08 0.62
N VAL A 65 5.46 0.51 1.55
CA VAL A 65 5.54 1.83 2.17
C VAL A 65 5.86 1.74 3.65
N ALA A 66 6.78 2.58 4.11
CA ALA A 66 7.12 2.69 5.52
C ALA A 66 6.14 3.64 6.21
N VAL A 67 5.33 3.11 7.12
CA VAL A 67 4.26 3.85 7.81
C VAL A 67 4.22 3.51 9.29
N THR A 68 3.55 4.33 10.10
CA THR A 68 3.40 4.00 11.52
C THR A 68 2.69 2.67 11.69
N SER A 69 3.14 1.89 12.68
CA SER A 69 2.54 0.59 12.98
C SER A 69 1.07 0.71 13.42
N SER A 70 0.67 1.85 13.99
CA SER A 70 -0.73 2.16 14.29
C SER A 70 -1.58 2.27 13.03
N SER A 71 -1.12 3.04 12.03
CA SER A 71 -1.85 3.23 10.78
C SER A 71 -1.91 1.94 9.96
N ASN A 72 -0.80 1.19 9.88
CA ASN A 72 -0.76 -0.11 9.21
C ASN A 72 -1.76 -1.12 9.82
N ARG A 73 -1.78 -1.24 11.15
CA ARG A 73 -2.73 -2.14 11.84
C ARG A 73 -4.17 -1.66 11.77
N SER A 74 -4.37 -0.34 11.69
CA SER A 74 -5.68 0.26 11.42
C SER A 74 -6.13 -0.01 9.98
N LYS A 75 -5.23 -0.10 9.01
CA LYS A 75 -5.58 -0.52 7.65
C LYS A 75 -5.92 -2.02 7.61
N ALA A 76 -5.04 -2.87 8.14
CA ALA A 76 -5.17 -4.33 8.06
C ALA A 76 -5.29 -4.80 6.59
N ASP A 77 -6.33 -5.55 6.25
CA ASP A 77 -6.65 -6.04 4.90
C ASP A 77 -7.74 -5.21 4.19
N ARG A 78 -8.10 -4.05 4.74
CA ARG A 78 -9.20 -3.23 4.21
C ARG A 78 -8.83 -2.49 2.93
N ASP A 79 -9.79 -2.44 2.03
CA ASP A 79 -9.76 -1.66 0.79
C ASP A 79 -10.09 -0.15 1.03
N PRO A 80 -9.96 0.72 0.01
CA PRO A 80 -10.32 2.14 0.10
C PRO A 80 -11.79 2.44 0.43
N ALA A 81 -12.71 1.49 0.25
CA ALA A 81 -14.10 1.66 0.66
C ALA A 81 -14.26 1.49 2.19
N GLN A 82 -13.36 0.77 2.83
CA GLN A 82 -13.40 0.45 4.26
C GLN A 82 -12.39 1.23 5.10
N TRP A 83 -11.28 1.67 4.50
CA TRP A 83 -10.22 2.39 5.20
C TRP A 83 -9.49 3.36 4.27
N MET A 84 -9.25 4.57 4.77
CA MET A 84 -8.40 5.58 4.12
C MET A 84 -7.41 6.14 5.15
N PRO A 85 -6.24 6.64 4.70
CA PRO A 85 -5.29 7.28 5.60
C PRO A 85 -5.94 8.39 6.46
N PRO A 86 -5.62 8.48 7.76
CA PRO A 86 -6.14 9.55 8.62
C PRO A 86 -5.80 10.95 8.13
N ALA A 87 -4.64 11.14 7.48
CA ALA A 87 -4.27 12.39 6.85
C ALA A 87 -5.04 12.56 5.53
N THR A 88 -5.95 13.53 5.47
CA THR A 88 -6.86 13.70 4.33
C THR A 88 -6.18 14.32 3.10
N ASP A 89 -5.12 15.10 3.31
CA ASP A 89 -4.33 15.71 2.24
C ASP A 89 -3.60 14.69 1.36
N VAL A 90 -3.39 13.47 1.86
CA VAL A 90 -2.75 12.38 1.09
C VAL A 90 -3.74 11.46 0.37
N HIS A 91 -5.06 11.69 0.47
CA HIS A 91 -6.07 10.80 -0.12
C HIS A 91 -5.91 10.63 -1.63
N CYS A 92 -5.62 11.72 -2.37
CA CYS A 92 -5.37 11.63 -3.81
C CYS A 92 -4.13 10.81 -4.14
N ARG A 93 -3.05 11.01 -3.39
CA ARG A 93 -1.83 10.21 -3.53
C ARG A 93 -2.11 8.73 -3.27
N TYR A 94 -2.71 8.41 -2.12
CA TYR A 94 -3.02 7.05 -1.72
C TYR A 94 -3.91 6.33 -2.74
N THR A 95 -4.96 7.00 -3.23
CA THR A 95 -5.86 6.46 -4.26
C THR A 95 -5.10 6.12 -5.54
N ALA A 96 -4.22 7.01 -6.00
CA ALA A 96 -3.41 6.77 -7.20
C ALA A 96 -2.40 5.63 -7.01
N GLU A 97 -1.76 5.53 -5.85
CA GLU A 97 -0.82 4.44 -5.51
C GLU A 97 -1.54 3.09 -5.42
N TRP A 98 -2.76 3.07 -4.87
CA TRP A 98 -3.62 1.89 -4.83
C TRP A 98 -4.00 1.41 -6.24
N ILE A 99 -4.53 2.31 -7.08
CA ILE A 99 -4.90 2.00 -8.47
C ILE A 99 -3.66 1.54 -9.26
N ALA A 100 -2.53 2.25 -9.11
CA ALA A 100 -1.28 1.86 -9.76
C ALA A 100 -0.85 0.43 -9.40
N THR A 101 -0.96 0.06 -8.12
CA THR A 101 -0.63 -1.29 -7.64
C THR A 101 -1.56 -2.35 -8.23
N LYS A 102 -2.88 -2.10 -8.23
CA LYS A 102 -3.87 -3.02 -8.84
C LYS A 102 -3.58 -3.20 -10.35
N LEU A 103 -3.31 -2.11 -11.07
CA LEU A 103 -2.99 -2.14 -12.51
C LEU A 103 -1.67 -2.85 -12.80
N ARG A 104 -0.61 -2.55 -12.04
CA ARG A 104 0.71 -3.20 -12.19
C ARG A 104 0.61 -4.71 -12.11
N TRP A 105 -0.16 -5.21 -11.15
CA TRP A 105 -0.25 -6.65 -10.88
C TRP A 105 -1.43 -7.34 -11.56
N ASN A 106 -2.26 -6.59 -12.28
CA ASN A 106 -3.50 -7.05 -12.89
C ASN A 106 -4.44 -7.71 -11.87
N LEU A 107 -4.61 -7.03 -10.73
CA LEU A 107 -5.57 -7.37 -9.69
C LEU A 107 -6.94 -6.77 -10.02
N THR A 108 -8.02 -7.46 -9.65
CA THR A 108 -9.38 -6.93 -9.79
C THR A 108 -9.75 -6.05 -8.61
N ALA A 109 -10.81 -5.26 -8.78
CA ALA A 109 -11.51 -4.60 -7.70
C ALA A 109 -12.95 -5.12 -7.63
N ASP A 110 -13.48 -5.29 -6.42
CA ASP A 110 -14.90 -5.60 -6.28
C ASP A 110 -15.78 -4.37 -6.56
N ALA A 111 -17.11 -4.55 -6.59
CA ALA A 111 -18.01 -3.47 -6.96
C ALA A 111 -18.00 -2.28 -5.97
N THR A 112 -17.80 -2.56 -4.68
CA THR A 112 -17.77 -1.53 -3.62
C THR A 112 -16.45 -0.77 -3.67
N GLU A 113 -15.34 -1.49 -3.77
CA GLU A 113 -14.02 -0.92 -3.96
C GLU A 113 -13.97 -0.05 -5.22
N HIS A 114 -14.44 -0.59 -6.35
CA HIS A 114 -14.44 0.12 -7.62
C HIS A 114 -15.28 1.40 -7.58
N ALA A 115 -16.45 1.37 -6.93
CA ALA A 115 -17.26 2.58 -6.74
C ALA A 115 -16.52 3.64 -5.91
N SER A 116 -15.94 3.23 -4.78
CA SER A 116 -15.15 4.11 -3.91
C SER A 116 -13.95 4.74 -4.64
N LEU A 117 -13.21 3.93 -5.41
CA LEU A 117 -12.08 4.40 -6.21
C LEU A 117 -12.49 5.44 -7.27
N ASN A 118 -13.65 5.28 -7.90
CA ASN A 118 -14.17 6.26 -8.86
C ASN A 118 -14.55 7.57 -8.18
N ASP A 119 -15.22 7.52 -7.03
CA ASP A 119 -15.60 8.72 -6.27
C ASP A 119 -14.35 9.48 -5.79
N LEU A 120 -13.36 8.76 -5.26
CA LEU A 120 -12.08 9.33 -4.84
C LEU A 120 -11.33 9.93 -6.03
N ALA A 121 -11.24 9.22 -7.17
CA ALA A 121 -10.57 9.73 -8.36
C ALA A 121 -11.24 10.98 -8.92
N ALA A 122 -12.57 11.06 -8.89
CA ALA A 122 -13.32 12.26 -9.31
C ALA A 122 -12.98 13.49 -8.45
N SER A 123 -12.63 13.30 -7.17
CA SER A 123 -12.18 14.38 -6.29
C SER A 123 -10.71 14.80 -6.50
N CYS A 124 -9.97 14.07 -7.34
CA CYS A 124 -8.53 14.23 -7.55
C CYS A 124 -8.17 14.46 -9.03
N PRO A 125 -8.71 15.51 -9.68
CA PRO A 125 -8.65 15.68 -11.15
C PRO A 125 -7.24 15.86 -11.71
N ASP A 126 -6.30 16.36 -10.90
CA ASP A 126 -4.91 16.61 -11.32
C ASP A 126 -3.99 15.41 -11.04
N GLN A 127 -4.51 14.35 -10.41
CA GLN A 127 -3.71 13.21 -10.00
C GLN A 127 -3.48 12.26 -11.19
N THR A 128 -2.21 12.00 -11.50
CA THR A 128 -1.84 11.02 -12.53
C THR A 128 -1.49 9.68 -11.89
N VAL A 129 -2.06 8.59 -12.41
CA VAL A 129 -1.69 7.22 -12.05
C VAL A 129 -0.52 6.77 -12.93
N THR A 130 0.60 6.42 -12.32
CA THR A 130 1.77 5.88 -13.02
C THR A 130 2.08 4.47 -12.53
N TYR A 131 2.30 3.55 -13.46
CA TYR A 131 2.67 2.17 -13.14
C TYR A 131 3.42 1.55 -14.31
N THR A 132 4.23 0.55 -14.02
CA THR A 132 4.78 -0.37 -15.02
C THR A 132 4.17 -1.75 -14.76
N PRO A 133 3.62 -2.46 -15.75
CA PRO A 133 3.12 -3.82 -15.54
C PRO A 133 4.21 -4.73 -14.95
N ALA A 134 3.83 -5.55 -13.96
CA ALA A 134 4.70 -6.58 -13.41
C ALA A 134 4.78 -7.77 -14.40
N THR A 135 6.00 -8.24 -14.65
CA THR A 135 6.29 -9.40 -15.50
C THR A 135 6.01 -10.71 -14.78
#